data_AF-A0A1R1YNZ2-F1
#
_entry.id   AF-A0A1R1YNZ2-F1
#
_cell.length_a   1.000
_cell.length_b   1.000
_cell.length_c   1.000
_cell.angle_alpha   90.00
_cell.angle_beta   90.00
_cell.angle_gamma   90.00
#
_symmetry.space_group_name_H-M   'P 1'
#
loop_
_entity.id
_entity.type
_entity.pdbx_description
1 polymer ?
#
loop_
_entity_poly.entity_id
_entity_poly.type
_entity_poly.pdbx_seq_one_letter_code
_entity_poly.pdbx_strand_id
1 'polypeptide(L)'
;MGWCLGPDKGLVKPDVTFFMDINPSDAKNRGNYGEERYEVENFQQQVIKQFKKLAEPNWNIIDAGQPLNSVTQQVQSIAVNAIDENKSSINEFETI
;
A
#
# COMPACT_ATOMS: atom_id res chain seq x y z
N MET A 1 -1.39 8.86 -16.30
CA MET A 1 -1.71 8.86 -14.85
C MET A 1 -2.43 10.10 -14.37
N GLY A 2 -2.18 11.30 -14.95
CA GLY A 2 -2.75 12.55 -14.42
C GLY A 2 -4.28 12.62 -14.31
N TRP A 3 -5.03 11.93 -15.19
CA TRP A 3 -6.51 11.93 -15.12
C TRP A 3 -7.02 11.17 -13.89
N CYS A 4 -6.54 9.95 -13.65
CA CYS A 4 -6.95 9.13 -12.49
C CYS A 4 -6.52 9.74 -11.15
N LEU A 5 -5.38 10.45 -11.11
CA LEU A 5 -4.91 11.12 -9.88
C LEU A 5 -5.61 12.45 -9.61
N GLY A 6 -6.26 13.03 -10.63
CA GLY A 6 -6.90 14.34 -10.54
C GLY A 6 -7.86 14.49 -9.36
N PRO A 7 -8.78 13.54 -9.11
CA PRO A 7 -9.71 13.58 -7.99
C PRO A 7 -9.06 13.49 -6.60
N ASP A 8 -7.90 12.84 -6.49
CA ASP A 8 -7.21 12.63 -5.21
C ASP A 8 -6.29 13.81 -4.82
N LYS A 9 -6.12 14.79 -5.72
CA LYS A 9 -5.32 15.98 -5.41
C LYS A 9 -5.97 16.77 -4.29
N GLY A 10 -5.18 17.09 -3.27
CA GLY A 10 -5.64 17.82 -2.08
C GLY A 10 -6.02 16.90 -0.92
N LEU A 11 -6.03 15.58 -1.11
CA LEU A 11 -6.06 14.65 0.02
C LEU A 11 -4.79 14.78 0.86
N VAL A 12 -4.94 14.56 2.17
CA VAL A 12 -3.81 14.53 3.10
C VAL A 12 -2.87 13.40 2.72
N LYS A 13 -1.59 13.72 2.56
CA LYS A 13 -0.57 12.72 2.26
C LYS A 13 -0.34 11.84 3.50
N PRO A 14 -0.28 10.51 3.36
CA PRO A 14 0.07 9.63 4.47
C PRO A 14 1.53 9.80 4.89
N ASP A 15 1.82 9.73 6.19
CA ASP A 15 3.18 9.75 6.74
C ASP A 15 3.95 8.46 6.38
N VAL A 16 3.24 7.33 6.30
CA VAL A 16 3.79 6.03 5.94
C VAL A 16 2.84 5.30 5.00
N THR A 17 3.39 4.67 3.96
CA THR A 17 2.64 3.82 3.03
C THR A 17 3.27 2.43 2.99
N PHE A 18 2.45 1.40 3.15
CA PHE A 18 2.85 0.01 3.07
C PHE A 18 2.30 -0.60 1.78
N PHE A 19 3.19 -1.09 0.93
CA PHE A 19 2.81 -1.85 -0.26
C PHE A 19 3.02 -3.34 0.02
N MET A 20 1.93 -4.06 0.23
CA MET A 20 1.93 -5.50 0.51
C MET A 20 2.09 -6.27 -0.81
N ASP A 21 3.33 -6.52 -1.22
CA ASP A 21 3.62 -7.23 -2.47
C ASP A 21 3.39 -8.73 -2.28
N ILE A 22 2.48 -9.29 -3.08
CA ILE A 22 2.20 -10.72 -3.11
C ILE A 22 2.02 -11.17 -4.54
N ASN A 23 2.56 -12.33 -4.87
CA ASN A 23 2.32 -12.93 -6.16
C ASN A 23 0.82 -13.28 -6.29
N PRO A 24 0.13 -12.87 -7.37
CA PRO A 24 -1.26 -13.27 -7.62
C PRO A 24 -1.52 -14.77 -7.50
N SER A 25 -0.54 -15.62 -7.80
CA SER A 25 -0.66 -17.08 -7.61
C SER A 25 -0.85 -17.47 -6.15
N ASP A 26 -0.17 -16.78 -5.24
CA ASP A 26 -0.17 -17.09 -3.81
C ASP A 26 -1.38 -16.49 -3.12
N ALA A 27 -1.84 -15.32 -3.60
CA ALA A 27 -3.06 -14.66 -3.12
C ALA A 27 -4.31 -15.53 -3.36
N LYS A 28 -4.38 -16.27 -4.47
CA LYS A 28 -5.47 -17.21 -4.77
C LYS A 28 -5.68 -18.27 -3.69
N ASN A 29 -4.61 -18.66 -3.00
CA ASN A 29 -4.66 -19.69 -1.98
C ASN A 29 -5.23 -19.19 -0.64
N ARG A 30 -5.48 -17.88 -0.50
CA ARG A 30 -5.98 -17.25 0.74
C ARG A 30 -7.50 -17.37 0.95
N GLY A 31 -8.19 -18.08 0.05
CA GLY A 31 -9.63 -18.35 0.13
C GLY A 31 -10.48 -17.30 -0.61
N ASN A 32 -11.61 -17.75 -1.15
CA ASN A 32 -12.63 -16.94 -1.86
C ASN A 32 -12.16 -16.11 -3.07
N TYR A 33 -10.96 -16.37 -3.62
CA TYR A 33 -10.50 -15.66 -4.81
C TYR A 33 -11.42 -15.92 -6.02
N GLY A 34 -11.91 -14.85 -6.61
CA GLY A 34 -12.76 -14.85 -7.80
C GLY A 34 -14.23 -14.53 -7.51
N GLU A 35 -14.58 -14.24 -6.25
CA GLU A 35 -15.92 -13.80 -5.86
C GLU A 35 -16.11 -12.29 -6.10
N GLU A 36 -15.05 -11.48 -5.99
CA GLU A 36 -15.10 -10.06 -6.26
C GLU A 36 -14.75 -9.70 -7.73
N ARG A 37 -15.32 -8.59 -8.21
CA ARG A 37 -15.21 -8.12 -9.62
C ARG A 37 -13.77 -8.03 -10.14
N TYR A 38 -12.81 -7.72 -9.28
CA TYR A 38 -11.41 -7.49 -9.67
C TYR A 38 -10.49 -8.67 -9.36
N GLU A 39 -10.99 -9.77 -8.82
CA GLU A 39 -10.21 -10.98 -8.51
C GLU A 39 -10.00 -11.84 -9.76
N VAL A 40 -9.47 -11.21 -10.82
CA VAL A 40 -9.13 -11.84 -12.09
C VAL A 40 -7.63 -11.68 -12.31
N GLU A 41 -6.94 -12.80 -12.54
CA GLU A 41 -5.46 -12.83 -12.56
C GLU A 41 -4.84 -11.83 -13.53
N ASN A 42 -5.30 -11.80 -14.78
CA ASN A 42 -4.78 -10.86 -15.79
C ASN A 42 -5.03 -9.40 -15.37
N PHE A 43 -6.17 -9.11 -14.74
CA PHE A 43 -6.46 -7.78 -14.22
C PHE A 43 -5.50 -7.41 -13.08
N GLN A 44 -5.31 -8.31 -12.10
CA GLN A 44 -4.39 -8.12 -10.99
C GLN A 44 -2.93 -7.91 -11.46
N GLN A 45 -2.49 -8.63 -12.50
CA GLN A 45 -1.19 -8.40 -13.12
C GLN A 45 -1.06 -6.98 -13.71
N GLN A 46 -2.13 -6.43 -14.28
CA GLN A 46 -2.14 -5.05 -14.78
C GLN A 46 -2.16 -4.04 -13.64
N VAL A 47 -2.92 -4.31 -12.58
CA VAL A 47 -2.99 -3.48 -11.36
C VAL A 47 -1.61 -3.35 -10.72
N ILE A 48 -0.88 -4.45 -10.53
CA ILE A 48 0.49 -4.43 -9.99
C ILE A 48 1.42 -3.55 -10.84
N LYS A 49 1.31 -3.61 -12.18
CA LYS A 49 2.10 -2.74 -13.08
C LYS A 49 1.79 -1.26 -12.89
N GLN A 50 0.55 -0.90 -12.56
CA GLN A 50 0.21 0.51 -12.27
C GLN A 50 0.69 0.93 -10.89
N PHE A 51 0.56 0.08 -9.86
CA PHE A 51 1.13 0.35 -8.53
C PHE A 51 2.64 0.58 -8.59
N LYS A 52 3.38 -0.24 -9.35
CA LYS A 52 4.83 -0.04 -9.56
C LYS A 52 5.19 1.30 -10.22
N LYS A 53 4.28 1.88 -10.99
CA LYS A 53 4.45 3.22 -11.59
C LYS A 53 4.04 4.35 -10.64
N LEU A 54 3.18 4.07 -9.65
CA LEU A 54 2.77 5.01 -8.60
C LEU A 54 3.72 4.98 -7.41
N ALA A 55 4.49 3.91 -7.24
CA ALA A 55 5.36 3.71 -6.10
C ALA A 55 6.31 4.91 -5.92
N GLU A 56 6.30 5.46 -4.71
CA GLU A 56 7.21 6.53 -4.31
C GLU A 56 8.39 5.94 -3.52
N PRO A 57 9.56 6.63 -3.47
CA PRO A 57 10.72 6.14 -2.73
C PRO A 57 10.48 5.90 -1.23
N ASN A 58 9.46 6.54 -0.64
CA ASN A 58 9.10 6.39 0.76
C ASN A 58 8.08 5.26 1.02
N TRP A 59 7.68 4.51 -0.02
CA TRP A 59 6.83 3.33 0.17
C TRP A 59 7.64 2.19 0.78
N ASN A 60 7.07 1.57 1.80
CA ASN A 60 7.60 0.36 2.42
C ASN A 60 7.03 -0.85 1.68
N ILE A 61 7.84 -1.44 0.80
CA ILE A 61 7.46 -2.66 0.08
C ILE A 61 7.69 -3.85 1.01
N ILE A 62 6.62 -4.58 1.33
CA ILE A 62 6.64 -5.72 2.24
C ILE A 62 6.26 -6.96 1.46
N ASP A 63 7.12 -7.98 1.50
CA ASP A 63 6.80 -9.31 0.96
C ASP A 63 5.71 -9.95 1.82
N ALA A 64 4.48 -9.86 1.33
CA ALA A 64 3.32 -10.41 2.01
C ALA A 64 3.19 -11.92 1.79
N GLY A 65 4.06 -12.58 1.02
CA GLY A 65 4.15 -14.04 0.91
C GLY A 65 4.79 -14.71 2.14
N GLN A 66 5.47 -13.94 2.99
CA GLN A 66 6.06 -14.43 4.24
C GLN A 66 5.01 -14.88 5.27
N PRO A 67 5.40 -15.68 6.29
CA PRO A 67 4.51 -16.04 7.39
C PRO A 67 3.96 -14.79 8.10
N LEU A 68 2.69 -14.87 8.54
CA LEU A 68 1.97 -13.77 9.19
C LEU A 68 2.80 -13.07 10.27
N ASN A 69 3.43 -13.81 11.18
CA ASN A 69 4.22 -13.22 12.27
C ASN A 69 5.39 -12.37 11.76
N SER A 70 6.07 -12.81 10.68
CA SER A 70 7.17 -12.07 10.07
C SER A 70 6.69 -10.77 9.45
N VAL A 71 5.58 -10.84 8.69
CA VAL A 71 4.94 -9.67 8.07
C VAL A 71 4.47 -8.69 9.14
N THR A 72 3.77 -9.17 10.17
CA THR A 72 3.26 -8.35 11.28
C THR A 72 4.39 -7.64 12.01
N GLN A 73 5.49 -8.34 12.32
CA GLN A 73 6.62 -7.74 13.00
C GLN A 73 7.28 -6.63 12.16
N GLN A 74 7.43 -6.84 10.84
CA GLN A 74 7.95 -5.82 9.94
C GLN A 74 7.06 -4.58 9.89
N VAL A 75 5.75 -4.76 9.66
CA VAL A 75 4.78 -3.65 9.63
C VAL A 75 4.81 -2.90 10.96
N GLN A 76 4.77 -3.60 12.09
CA GLN A 76 4.77 -2.99 13.42
C GLN A 76 6.03 -2.16 13.67
N SER A 77 7.20 -2.69 13.34
CA SER A 77 8.46 -1.96 13.53
C SER A 77 8.49 -0.66 12.73
N ILE A 78 8.07 -0.70 11.46
CA ILE A 78 8.08 0.48 10.60
C ILE A 78 7.02 1.49 11.05
N ALA A 79 5.83 1.02 11.43
CA ALA A 79 4.75 1.88 11.91
C ALA A 79 5.13 2.62 13.20
N VAL A 80 5.76 1.93 14.17
CA VAL A 80 6.23 2.56 15.41
C VAL A 80 7.29 3.61 15.12
N ASN A 81 8.25 3.33 14.23
CA ASN A 81 9.26 4.30 13.83
C ASN A 81 8.62 5.54 13.16
N ALA A 82 7.67 5.33 12.24
CA ALA A 82 6.95 6.42 11.60
C ALA A 82 6.17 7.27 12.61
N ILE A 83 5.54 6.65 13.62
CA ILE A 83 4.88 7.39 14.70
C ILE A 83 5.91 8.20 15.49
N ASP A 84 7.05 7.62 15.84
CA ASP A 84 8.08 8.28 16.63
C ASP A 84 8.71 9.48 15.90
N GLU A 85 8.98 9.35 14.61
CA GLU A 85 9.53 10.41 13.76
C GLU A 85 8.56 11.59 13.57
N ASN A 86 7.25 11.31 13.52
CA ASN A 86 6.21 12.32 13.27
C ASN A 86 5.56 12.87 14.55
N LYS A 87 6.12 12.61 15.74
CA LYS A 87 5.65 13.18 17.02
C LYS A 87 5.77 14.70 17.12
N SER A 88 6.62 15.31 16.30
CA SER A 88 6.80 16.77 16.23
C SER A 88 6.00 17.35 15.08
N SER A 89 4.89 18.00 15.45
CA SER A 89 4.00 18.83 14.62
C SER A 89 2.96 18.06 13.80
N ILE A 90 1.71 18.12 14.28
CA ILE A 90 0.55 18.08 13.39
C ILE A 90 0.78 19.22 12.40
N ASN A 91 1.05 18.92 11.13
CA ASN A 91 1.02 19.93 10.08
C ASN A 91 -0.41 20.49 10.09
N GLU A 92 -0.58 21.66 10.71
CA GLU A 92 -1.84 22.40 10.68
C GLU A 92 -2.27 22.50 9.22
N PHE A 93 -3.49 22.06 8.96
CA PHE A 93 -4.12 22.18 7.68
C PHE A 93 -4.13 23.65 7.29
N GLU A 94 -3.23 24.05 6.40
CA GLU A 94 -3.38 25.29 5.64
C GLU A 94 -4.68 25.15 4.85
N THR A 95 -5.73 25.70 5.46
CA THR A 95 -7.08 25.79 4.93
C THR A 95 -7.01 26.73 3.74
N ILE A 96 -7.34 26.22 2.55
CA ILE A 96 -7.66 27.06 1.40
C ILE A 96 -9.05 27.64 1.59
#